data_AF-A0A535C581-F1
#
_entry.id   AF-A0A535C581-F1
#
_cell.length_a   1.000
_cell.length_b   1.000
_cell.length_c   1.000
_cell.angle_alpha   90.00
_cell.angle_beta   90.00
_cell.angle_gamma   90.00
#
_symmetry.space_group_name_H-M   'P 1'
#
loop_
_entity.id
_entity.type
_entity.pdbx_description
1 polymer ?
#
loop_
_entity_poly.entity_id
_entity_poly.type
_entity_poly.pdbx_seq_one_letter_code
_entity_poly.pdbx_strand_id
1 'polypeptide(L)' 'MIDLPLLQKHPLWPSLQAVQAGRVYALDGNHYLNRSGPRLVESAELLARVMWGEKFGMEVDAQGWKQLE' A
#
# COMPACT_ATOMS: atom_id res chain seq x y z
N MET A 1 7.09 5.13 9.12
CA MET A 1 7.49 6.00 7.99
C MET A 1 8.95 6.49 8.07
N ILE A 2 9.72 6.13 9.11
CA ILE A 2 11.10 6.60 9.30
C ILE A 2 12.02 6.16 8.14
N ASP A 3 11.78 4.98 7.57
CA ASP A 3 12.62 4.41 6.51
C ASP A 3 12.23 4.87 5.09
N LEU A 4 11.11 5.56 4.92
CA LEU A 4 10.66 6.00 3.58
C LEU A 4 11.69 6.89 2.87
N PRO A 5 12.33 7.88 3.53
CA PRO A 5 13.39 8.66 2.89
C PRO A 5 14.61 7.83 2.48
N LEU A 6 14.89 6.71 3.16
CA LEU A 6 15.99 5.80 2.76
C LEU A 6 15.65 5.09 1.45
N LEU A 7 14.40 4.63 1.32
CA LEU A 7 13.89 3.99 0.11
C LEU A 7 13.84 4.98 -1.07
N GLN A 8 13.36 6.21 -0.83
CA GLN A 8 13.29 7.27 -1.84
C GLN A 8 14.66 7.72 -2.36
N LYS A 9 15.72 7.60 -1.54
CA LYS A 9 17.11 7.90 -1.94
C LYS A 9 17.76 6.80 -2.78
N HIS A 10 17.14 5.62 -2.88
CA HIS A 10 17.70 4.53 -3.66
C HIS A 10 17.75 4.91 -5.15
N PRO A 11 18.89 4.74 -5.86
CA PRO A 11 19.02 5.19 -7.26
C PRO A 11 17.98 4.63 -8.23
N LEU A 12 17.48 3.42 -7.95
CA LEU A 12 16.43 2.79 -8.77
C LEU A 12 15.01 3.25 -8.41
N TRP A 13 14.80 3.90 -7.27
CA TRP A 13 13.46 4.37 -6.87
C TRP A 13 12.73 5.18 -7.96
N PRO A 14 13.33 6.25 -8.54
CA PRO A 14 12.67 7.01 -9.61
C PRO A 14 12.49 6.23 -10.92
N SER A 15 13.16 5.07 -11.09
CA SER A 15 12.99 4.22 -12.28
C SER A 15 11.77 3.29 -12.20
N LEU A 16 11.18 3.13 -11.02
CA LEU A 16 10.02 2.25 -10.83
C LEU A 16 8.79 2.87 -11.49
N GLN A 17 8.07 2.08 -12.30
CA GLN A 17 6.82 2.51 -12.94
C GLN A 17 5.78 3.00 -11.93
N ALA A 18 5.72 2.36 -10.76
CA ALA A 18 4.81 2.77 -9.68
C ALA A 18 5.12 4.19 -9.17
N VAL A 19 6.42 4.53 -9.04
CA VAL A 19 6.87 5.86 -8.63
C VAL A 19 6.58 6.89 -9.72
N GLN A 20 6.93 6.59 -10.97
CA GLN A 20 6.66 7.47 -12.11
C GLN A 20 5.18 7.76 -12.32
N ALA A 21 4.32 6.79 -12.02
CA ALA A 21 2.86 6.92 -12.14
C ALA A 21 2.20 7.51 -10.88
N GLY A 22 2.95 7.88 -9.83
CA GLY A 22 2.39 8.35 -8.56
C GLY A 22 1.53 7.31 -7.83
N ARG A 23 1.75 6.01 -8.10
CA ARG A 23 0.99 4.88 -7.55
C ARG A 23 1.81 4.14 -6.49
N VAL A 24 2.24 4.88 -5.48
CA VAL A 24 3.01 4.34 -4.35
C VAL A 24 2.11 4.36 -3.11
N TYR A 25 2.01 3.23 -2.41
CA TYR A 25 1.15 3.08 -1.25
C TYR A 25 1.90 2.42 -0.10
N ALA A 26 1.68 2.91 1.11
CA ALA A 26 2.10 2.27 2.35
C ALA A 26 0.89 1.60 3.00
N LEU A 27 1.07 0.38 3.51
CA LEU A 27 0.04 -0.38 4.23
C LEU A 27 0.54 -0.68 5.66
N ASP A 28 -0.38 -0.74 6.64
CA ASP A 28 -0.04 -1.24 7.98
C ASP A 28 0.17 -2.76 7.94
N GLY A 29 1.43 -3.17 7.72
CA GLY A 29 1.80 -4.57 7.65
C GLY A 29 1.57 -5.34 8.96
N ASN A 30 1.68 -4.70 10.12
CA ASN A 30 1.48 -5.37 11.41
C ASN A 30 0.02 -5.75 11.64
N HIS A 31 -0.89 -4.88 11.20
CA HIS A 31 -2.32 -5.07 11.34
C HIS A 31 -2.90 -6.01 10.27
N TYR A 32 -2.40 -5.90 9.03
CA TYR A 32 -2.95 -6.60 7.87
C TYR A 32 -2.06 -7.74 7.37
N LEU A 33 -0.78 -7.49 7.06
CA LEU A 33 0.03 -8.44 6.29
C LEU A 33 0.79 -9.50 7.11
N ASN A 34 0.97 -9.29 8.42
CA ASN A 34 1.81 -10.15 9.27
C ASN A 34 1.04 -11.24 10.05
N ARG A 35 -0.24 -11.48 9.75
CA ARG A 35 -1.06 -12.48 10.45
C ARG A 35 -1.86 -13.37 9.50
N SER A 36 -1.59 -14.67 9.52
CA SER A 36 -2.25 -15.70 8.69
C SER A 36 -3.67 -16.08 9.14
N GLY A 37 -4.42 -15.16 9.75
CA GLY A 37 -5.73 -15.40 10.36
C GLY A 37 -6.91 -14.96 9.49
N PRO A 38 -8.11 -14.78 10.06
CA PRO A 38 -9.30 -14.28 9.34
C PRO A 38 -9.02 -12.98 8.57
N ARG A 39 -8.06 -12.18 9.06
CA ARG A 39 -7.54 -10.95 8.46
C ARG A 39 -6.95 -11.07 7.05
N LEU A 40 -6.79 -12.28 6.52
CA LEU A 40 -6.36 -12.49 5.13
C LEU A 40 -7.35 -11.89 4.14
N VAL A 41 -8.65 -11.94 4.43
CA VAL A 41 -9.68 -11.37 3.56
C VAL A 41 -9.55 -9.85 3.54
N GLU A 42 -9.49 -9.21 4.71
CA GLU A 42 -9.33 -7.76 4.85
C GLU A 42 -8.02 -7.27 4.22
N SER A 43 -6.95 -8.07 4.29
CA SER A 43 -5.68 -7.77 3.63
C SER A 43 -5.79 -7.80 2.11
N ALA A 44 -6.49 -8.80 1.56
CA ALA A 44 -6.75 -8.88 0.12
C ALA A 44 -7.63 -7.72 -0.35
N GLU A 45 -8.63 -7.33 0.44
CA GLU A 45 -9.50 -6.18 0.16
C GLU A 45 -8.70 -4.86 0.15
N LEU A 46 -7.83 -4.66 1.15
CA LEU A 46 -6.96 -3.49 1.24
C LEU A 46 -5.99 -3.38 0.06
N LEU A 47 -5.38 -4.51 -0.33
CA LEU A 47 -4.52 -4.59 -1.51
C LEU A 47 -5.29 -4.28 -2.79
N ALA A 48 -6.49 -4.83 -2.93
CA ALA A 48 -7.35 -4.59 -4.08
C ALA A 48 -7.77 -3.12 -4.16
N ARG A 49 -8.08 -2.48 -3.03
CA ARG A 49 -8.36 -1.04 -2.97
C ARG A 49 -7.20 -0.21 -3.51
N VAL A 50 -5.96 -0.46 -3.08
CA VAL A 50 -4.80 0.34 -3.54
C VAL A 50 -4.41 0.06 -5.00
N MET A 51 -4.72 -1.13 -5.52
CA MET A 51 -4.43 -1.49 -6.92
C MET A 51 -5.49 -0.97 -7.91
N TRP A 52 -6.77 -1.00 -7.55
CA TRP A 52 -7.89 -0.67 -8.44
C TRP A 52 -8.59 0.66 -8.10
N GLY A 53 -8.28 1.28 -6.96
CA GLY A 53 -8.83 2.58 -6.55
C GLY A 53 -10.34 2.54 -6.35
N GLU A 54 -11.04 3.59 -6.80
CA GLU A 54 -12.51 3.71 -6.70
C GLU A 54 -13.28 2.65 -7.47
N LYS A 55 -12.65 1.96 -8.45
CA LYS A 55 -13.27 0.82 -9.15
C LYS A 55 -13.48 -0.37 -8.22
N PHE A 56 -12.78 -0.39 -7.08
CA PHE A 56 -13.00 -1.37 -6.03
C PHE A 56 -14.21 -0.93 -5.18
N GLY A 57 -15.38 -1.48 -5.50
CA GLY A 57 -16.68 -1.14 -4.91
C GLY A 57 -16.92 -1.70 -3.51
N MET A 58 -15.87 -1.91 -2.72
CA MET A 58 -15.97 -2.35 -1.34
C MET A 58 -15.31 -1.32 -0.42
N GLU A 59 -15.95 -1.07 0.73
CA GLU A 59 -15.36 -0.26 1.78
C GLU A 59 -14.24 -1.03 2.47
N VAL A 60 -13.13 -0.36 2.72
CA VAL A 60 -11.99 -0.91 3.47
C VAL A 60 -11.57 0.10 4.51
N ASP A 61 -10.84 -0.36 5.53
CA ASP A 61 -10.30 0.53 6.55
C ASP A 61 -9.40 1.61 5.93
N ALA A 62 -9.84 2.86 6.02
CA ALA A 62 -9.11 4.02 5.53
C ALA A 62 -7.82 4.29 6.31
N GLN A 63 -7.66 3.75 7.52
CA GLN A 63 -6.45 3.86 8.32
C GLN A 63 -5.39 2.81 7.96
N GLY A 64 -5.79 1.74 7.26
CA GLY A 64 -4.91 0.63 6.89
C GLY A 64 -3.91 0.96 5.80
N TRP A 65 -4.09 2.07 5.08
CA TRP A 65 -3.25 2.44 3.94
C TRP A 65 -3.09 3.96 3.78
N LYS A 66 -2.04 4.36 3.06
CA LYS A 66 -1.80 5.74 2.67
C LYS A 66 -1.09 5.80 1.32
N GLN A 67 -1.57 6.65 0.40
CA GLN A 67 -0.81 6.98 -0.80
C GLN A 67 0.38 7.88 -0.44
N LEU A 68 1.55 7.54 -0.97
CA LEU A 68 2.77 8.30 -0.81
C LEU A 68 2.92 9.25 -2.00
N GLU A 69 3.24 10.51 -1.70
CA GLU A 69 3.59 11.54 -2.70
C GLU A 69 4.97 11.28 -3.33
#